data_AF-A0A2V6PEP8-F1
#
_entry.id   AF-A0A2V6PEP8-F1
#
_cell.length_a   1.000
_cell.length_b   1.000
_cell.length_c   1.000
_cell.angle_alpha   90.00
_cell.angle_beta   90.00
_cell.angle_gamma   90.00
#
_symmetry.space_group_name_H-M   'P 1'
#
loop_
_entity.id
_entity.type
_entity.pdbx_description
1 polymer ?
#
loop_
_entity_poly.entity_id
_entity_poly.type
_entity_poly.pdbx_seq_one_letter_code
_entity_poly.pdbx_strand_id
1 'polypeptide(L)'
;MPQHLDDRGRRERAHDAERRFSRIEPLLERVLTHAVRGSRIVDLRDTVSVSKARDAALAVAGREVAITNPGKVFFPGTGYTKLDLARYYAAVADGALRGISGRPIVLKRYVDGAAGEPFFQKRAPEQRPEWVETVELAFPSGRTAREIVVRDAAQLLWIVNLGCIDLNPHPVRADDLEHPDELRVDLDPGPGVGWDDVRRVTLVVRDVLDEHGLRGWPKTSGSRGMHVNVRIARRWSFDQVRRAALALAREVERRAPDLASSKWWKEERHGVFLDYNQNAKDRTVASAWSVRATHDARVSMPLEWDEVASCSPEDFTLVTAPARFRERGDASAGIDDAAGSLDGLLELSRSQEAAGLGDAPWPPHYRKQQDEPPRVAPSRQKIARTATERGGRRSTQPLITVAKAAHKPDALAGLERWKTRYPDAAGRLQEDDVLIDSMRGRSTTWTRIRINLRHVPEDARPREETPDPDYDPWSDAGPRRRAAPP
;
A
#
# COMPACT_ATOMS: atom_id res chain seq x y z
N MET A 1 -43.18 10.94 -6.17
CA MET A 1 -43.34 10.06 -7.34
C MET A 1 -42.44 10.62 -8.44
N PRO A 2 -41.18 10.16 -8.52
CA PRO A 2 -40.86 9.06 -9.45
C PRO A 2 -39.75 8.12 -8.93
N GLN A 3 -40.04 6.82 -8.83
CA GLN A 3 -39.05 5.76 -8.55
C GLN A 3 -39.19 4.54 -9.49
N HIS A 4 -39.85 4.69 -10.64
CA HIS A 4 -40.25 3.52 -11.44
C HIS A 4 -39.65 3.40 -12.85
N LEU A 5 -38.60 4.15 -13.20
CA LEU A 5 -38.00 4.08 -14.55
C LEU A 5 -36.59 3.48 -14.64
N ASP A 6 -35.91 3.16 -13.53
CA ASP A 6 -34.55 2.58 -13.57
C ASP A 6 -34.51 1.04 -13.57
N ASP A 7 -35.59 0.37 -13.14
CA ASP A 7 -35.57 -1.08 -12.94
C ASP A 7 -35.74 -1.89 -14.25
N ARG A 8 -36.26 -1.27 -15.33
CA ARG A 8 -36.41 -1.95 -16.63
C ARG A 8 -35.10 -2.07 -17.39
N GLY A 9 -34.28 -1.01 -17.42
CA GLY A 9 -32.97 -1.04 -18.10
C GLY A 9 -31.95 -1.94 -17.40
N ARG A 10 -32.10 -2.15 -16.08
CA ARG A 10 -31.27 -3.08 -15.30
C ARG A 10 -31.67 -4.54 -15.53
N ARG A 11 -32.96 -4.83 -15.69
CA ARG A 11 -33.48 -6.18 -16.02
C ARG A 11 -33.20 -6.60 -17.46
N GLU A 12 -33.28 -5.69 -18.44
CA GLU A 12 -32.93 -5.99 -19.83
C GLU A 12 -31.45 -6.35 -20.00
N ARG A 13 -30.53 -5.66 -19.30
CA ARG A 13 -29.09 -5.97 -19.31
C ARG A 13 -28.74 -7.29 -18.60
N ALA A 14 -29.50 -7.68 -17.58
CA ALA A 14 -29.34 -8.97 -16.90
C ALA A 14 -29.83 -10.14 -17.78
N HIS A 15 -30.94 -9.96 -18.50
CA HIS A 15 -31.47 -10.98 -19.40
C HIS A 15 -30.63 -11.18 -20.67
N ASP A 16 -29.96 -10.14 -21.16
CA ASP A 16 -29.05 -10.25 -22.31
C ASP A 16 -27.70 -10.90 -21.92
N ALA A 17 -27.30 -10.79 -20.65
CA ALA A 17 -26.18 -11.53 -20.08
C ALA A 17 -26.51 -13.03 -19.91
N GLU A 18 -27.70 -13.38 -19.40
CA GLU A 18 -28.16 -14.78 -19.30
C GLU A 18 -28.27 -15.48 -20.67
N ARG A 19 -28.67 -14.76 -21.73
CA ARG A 19 -28.71 -15.31 -23.10
C ARG A 19 -27.33 -15.48 -23.74
N ARG A 20 -26.32 -14.73 -23.31
CA ARG A 20 -24.92 -14.95 -23.69
C ARG A 20 -24.30 -16.14 -22.93
N PHE A 21 -24.73 -16.39 -21.70
CA PHE A 21 -24.28 -17.54 -20.90
C PHE A 21 -24.69 -18.89 -21.49
N SER A 22 -25.89 -19.02 -22.10
CA SER A 22 -26.34 -20.31 -22.67
C SER A 22 -25.67 -20.70 -24.01
N ARG A 23 -24.78 -19.87 -24.55
CA ARG A 23 -24.00 -20.16 -25.78
C ARG A 23 -22.51 -20.44 -25.56
N ILE A 24 -22.02 -20.40 -24.32
CA ILE A 24 -20.59 -20.56 -24.02
C ILE A 24 -20.28 -21.93 -23.38
N GLU A 25 -21.26 -22.64 -22.83
CA GLU A 25 -21.05 -24.01 -22.31
C GLU A 25 -20.64 -25.06 -23.36
N PRO A 26 -21.10 -25.06 -24.63
CA PRO A 26 -20.69 -26.12 -25.57
C PRO A 26 -19.30 -25.92 -26.20
N LEU A 27 -18.59 -24.82 -25.91
CA LEU A 27 -17.33 -24.46 -26.57
C LEU A 27 -16.08 -24.86 -25.77
N LEU A 28 -16.20 -25.13 -24.47
CA LEU A 28 -15.11 -25.67 -23.65
C LEU A 28 -15.03 -27.21 -23.71
N GLU A 29 -16.12 -27.91 -24.02
CA GLU A 29 -16.10 -29.38 -24.20
C GLU A 29 -15.49 -29.83 -25.55
N ARG A 30 -15.54 -29.00 -26.60
CA ARG A 30 -15.01 -29.38 -27.94
C ARG A 30 -13.49 -29.29 -28.08
N VAL A 31 -12.77 -28.84 -27.05
CA VAL A 31 -11.30 -28.71 -27.08
C VAL A 31 -10.58 -29.89 -26.39
N LEU A 32 -11.29 -30.83 -25.77
CA LEU A 32 -10.68 -31.96 -25.05
C LEU A 32 -10.96 -33.36 -25.62
N THR A 33 -11.57 -33.49 -26.80
CA THR A 33 -11.83 -34.80 -27.42
C THR A 33 -11.10 -34.98 -28.74
N HIS A 34 -9.77 -35.12 -28.69
CA HIS A 34 -9.00 -35.88 -29.69
C HIS A 34 -7.75 -36.51 -29.05
N ALA A 35 -7.96 -37.48 -28.15
CA ALA A 35 -7.05 -38.62 -27.97
C ALA A 35 -7.76 -39.71 -27.15
N VAL A 36 -7.64 -40.95 -27.65
CA VAL A 36 -8.04 -42.23 -27.03
C VAL A 36 -9.52 -42.63 -27.17
N ARG A 37 -9.77 -43.45 -28.20
CA ARG A 37 -10.90 -44.39 -28.29
C ARG A 37 -10.83 -45.39 -27.13
N GLY A 38 -11.91 -45.57 -26.38
CA GLY A 38 -12.07 -46.74 -25.52
C GLY A 38 -13.02 -46.58 -24.32
N SER A 39 -14.31 -46.83 -24.54
CA SER A 39 -15.27 -47.43 -23.60
C SER A 39 -15.86 -46.62 -22.42
N ARG A 40 -17.19 -46.47 -22.53
CA ARG A 40 -18.28 -46.44 -21.51
C ARG A 40 -18.52 -45.15 -20.71
N ILE A 41 -19.66 -44.54 -21.05
CA ILE A 41 -20.42 -43.55 -20.28
C ILE A 41 -20.95 -44.21 -19.00
N VAL A 42 -20.70 -43.61 -17.84
CA VAL A 42 -21.40 -43.92 -16.59
C VAL A 42 -21.90 -42.61 -16.00
N ASP A 43 -23.21 -42.55 -15.79
CA ASP A 43 -23.96 -41.47 -15.16
C ASP A 43 -23.52 -41.31 -13.69
N LEU A 44 -23.23 -40.08 -13.26
CA LEU A 44 -22.77 -39.75 -11.91
C LEU A 44 -23.61 -38.59 -11.36
N ARG A 45 -24.90 -38.86 -11.14
CA ARG A 45 -25.65 -38.24 -10.04
C ARG A 45 -25.52 -39.17 -8.84
N ASP A 46 -25.30 -38.56 -7.67
CA ASP A 46 -25.08 -39.18 -6.35
C ASP A 46 -23.64 -39.60 -6.06
N THR A 47 -22.88 -38.72 -5.39
CA THR A 47 -22.62 -38.75 -3.93
C THR A 47 -21.52 -37.71 -3.64
N VAL A 48 -21.85 -36.60 -2.98
CA VAL A 48 -20.86 -35.58 -2.60
C VAL A 48 -20.06 -36.08 -1.39
N SER A 49 -18.91 -36.66 -1.66
CA SER A 49 -17.80 -36.76 -0.72
C SER A 49 -16.86 -35.59 -0.98
N VAL A 50 -16.83 -34.62 -0.06
CA VAL A 50 -15.88 -33.50 -0.10
C VAL A 50 -14.49 -34.04 0.22
N SER A 51 -13.80 -34.56 -0.80
CA SER A 51 -12.37 -34.84 -0.71
C SER A 51 -11.59 -33.53 -0.78
N LYS A 52 -10.54 -33.39 0.04
CA LYS A 52 -9.52 -32.33 -0.10
C LYS A 52 -9.10 -32.31 -1.57
N ALA A 53 -9.43 -31.22 -2.28
CA ALA A 53 -8.93 -31.01 -3.63
C ALA A 53 -7.41 -31.23 -3.62
N ARG A 54 -6.94 -32.21 -4.40
CA ARG A 54 -5.51 -32.40 -4.65
C ARG A 54 -4.95 -31.09 -5.18
N ASP A 55 -3.70 -30.79 -4.83
CA ASP A 55 -2.99 -29.63 -5.38
C ASP A 55 -3.10 -29.63 -6.90
N ALA A 56 -3.34 -28.46 -7.50
CA ALA A 56 -3.32 -28.31 -8.95
C ALA A 56 -1.87 -28.02 -9.38
N ALA A 57 -1.48 -28.38 -10.61
CA ALA A 57 -0.21 -27.99 -11.19
C ALA A 57 -0.45 -27.21 -12.49
N LEU A 58 0.34 -26.16 -12.72
CA LEU A 58 0.35 -25.39 -13.96
C LEU A 58 1.73 -25.47 -14.60
N ALA A 59 1.79 -25.91 -15.86
CA ALA A 59 3.02 -25.95 -16.64
C ALA A 59 3.28 -24.59 -17.29
N VAL A 60 4.31 -23.87 -16.83
CA VAL A 60 4.70 -22.55 -17.34
C VAL A 60 6.22 -22.43 -17.36
N ALA A 61 6.79 -21.70 -18.33
CA ALA A 61 8.24 -21.52 -18.47
C ALA A 61 9.04 -22.85 -18.40
N GLY A 62 8.49 -23.93 -18.96
CA GLY A 62 9.11 -25.26 -18.95
C GLY A 62 9.11 -25.98 -17.59
N ARG A 63 8.31 -25.53 -16.62
CA ARG A 63 8.25 -26.07 -15.25
C ARG A 63 6.81 -26.30 -14.82
N GLU A 64 6.59 -27.33 -14.01
CA GLU A 64 5.32 -27.51 -13.29
C GLU A 64 5.37 -26.76 -11.95
N VAL A 65 4.42 -25.84 -11.77
CA VAL A 65 4.25 -25.08 -10.52
C VAL A 65 3.01 -25.57 -9.80
N ALA A 66 3.19 -26.12 -8.59
CA ALA A 66 2.09 -26.55 -7.74
C ALA A 66 1.34 -25.34 -7.15
N ILE A 67 0.01 -25.39 -7.24
CA ILE A 67 -0.94 -24.45 -6.65
C ILE A 67 -1.67 -25.16 -5.52
N THR A 68 -1.30 -24.85 -4.28
CA THR A 68 -1.85 -25.47 -3.09
C THR A 68 -3.17 -24.83 -2.68
N ASN A 69 -4.10 -25.60 -2.12
CA ASN A 69 -5.46 -25.14 -1.81
C ASN A 69 -6.13 -24.42 -3.00
N PRO A 70 -6.15 -25.03 -4.21
CA PRO A 70 -6.58 -24.36 -5.43
C PRO A 70 -8.01 -23.82 -5.36
N GLY A 71 -8.91 -24.52 -4.65
CA GLY A 71 -10.30 -24.12 -4.45
C GLY A 71 -10.52 -23.07 -3.35
N LYS A 72 -9.48 -22.55 -2.68
CA LYS A 72 -9.66 -21.49 -1.67
C LYS A 72 -10.20 -20.24 -2.36
N VAL A 73 -11.37 -19.77 -1.92
CA VAL A 73 -11.95 -18.52 -2.40
C VAL A 73 -11.07 -17.36 -1.96
N PHE A 74 -10.53 -16.62 -2.94
CA PHE A 74 -9.74 -15.42 -2.70
C PHE A 74 -10.60 -14.16 -2.81
N PHE A 75 -11.66 -14.19 -3.61
CA PHE A 75 -12.55 -13.03 -3.80
C PHE A 75 -13.99 -13.40 -3.45
N PRO A 76 -14.41 -13.21 -2.18
CA PRO A 76 -15.75 -13.62 -1.74
C PRO A 76 -16.90 -12.97 -2.51
N GLY A 77 -16.73 -11.72 -2.98
CA GLY A 77 -17.77 -11.00 -3.73
C GLY A 77 -18.07 -11.60 -5.10
N THR A 78 -17.11 -12.29 -5.71
CA THR A 78 -17.23 -12.89 -7.06
C THR A 78 -17.10 -14.42 -7.06
N GLY A 79 -16.64 -15.02 -5.96
CA GLY A 79 -16.39 -16.45 -5.84
C GLY A 79 -15.05 -16.91 -6.42
N TYR A 80 -14.22 -16.02 -6.99
CA TYR A 80 -12.97 -16.44 -7.64
C TYR A 80 -11.98 -17.05 -6.64
N THR A 81 -11.37 -18.14 -7.08
CA THR A 81 -10.46 -18.96 -6.29
C THR A 81 -9.00 -18.59 -6.50
N LYS A 82 -8.13 -19.15 -5.66
CA LYS A 82 -6.67 -19.07 -5.83
C LYS A 82 -6.22 -19.64 -7.18
N LEU A 83 -6.85 -20.72 -7.65
CA LEU A 83 -6.52 -21.29 -8.97
C LEU A 83 -6.94 -20.36 -10.13
N ASP A 84 -8.06 -19.65 -10.00
CA ASP A 84 -8.49 -18.67 -11.02
C ASP A 84 -7.49 -17.51 -11.13
N LEU A 85 -7.00 -17.02 -10.00
CA LEU A 85 -5.94 -16.02 -9.96
C LEU A 85 -4.63 -16.52 -10.60
N ALA A 86 -4.23 -17.77 -10.32
CA ALA A 86 -3.05 -18.37 -10.92
C ALA A 86 -3.21 -18.53 -12.45
N ARG A 87 -4.37 -18.96 -12.92
CA ARG A 87 -4.70 -19.06 -14.36
C ARG A 87 -4.71 -17.70 -15.04
N TYR A 88 -5.24 -16.67 -14.36
CA TYR A 88 -5.18 -15.29 -14.84
C TYR A 88 -3.73 -14.87 -15.10
N TYR A 89 -2.85 -14.99 -14.10
CA TYR A 89 -1.46 -14.57 -14.24
C TYR A 89 -0.69 -15.41 -15.25
N ALA A 90 -1.02 -16.69 -15.41
CA ALA A 90 -0.47 -17.51 -16.49
C ALA A 90 -0.90 -16.99 -17.87
N ALA A 91 -2.15 -16.55 -18.03
CA ALA A 91 -2.68 -16.07 -19.31
C ALA A 91 -2.13 -14.69 -19.72
N VAL A 92 -1.76 -13.84 -18.75
CA VAL A 92 -1.20 -12.50 -19.01
C VAL A 92 0.28 -12.39 -18.65
N ALA A 93 0.98 -13.52 -18.50
CA ALA A 93 2.33 -13.56 -17.96
C ALA A 93 3.30 -12.62 -18.68
N ASP A 94 3.27 -12.59 -20.02
CA ASP A 94 4.17 -11.76 -20.81
C ASP A 94 4.00 -10.25 -20.52
N GLY A 95 2.75 -9.79 -20.37
CA GLY A 95 2.45 -8.41 -19.98
C GLY A 95 2.77 -8.12 -18.52
N ALA A 96 2.40 -9.01 -17.60
CA ALA A 96 2.66 -8.84 -16.17
C ALA A 96 4.17 -8.81 -15.87
N LEU A 97 4.95 -9.69 -16.53
CA LEU A 97 6.40 -9.78 -16.36
C LEU A 97 7.12 -8.53 -16.86
N ARG A 98 6.62 -7.81 -17.87
CA ARG A 98 7.22 -6.55 -18.31
C ARG A 98 7.34 -5.52 -17.19
N GLY A 99 6.37 -5.50 -16.28
CA GLY A 99 6.38 -4.59 -15.14
C GLY A 99 7.20 -5.06 -13.93
N ILE A 100 7.47 -6.36 -13.79
CA ILE A 100 8.10 -6.92 -12.57
C ILE A 100 9.42 -7.66 -12.80
N SER A 101 9.75 -8.03 -14.04
CA SER A 101 10.88 -8.90 -14.33
C SER A 101 12.21 -8.21 -14.03
N GLY A 102 13.08 -8.93 -13.33
CA GLY A 102 14.36 -8.47 -12.83
C GLY A 102 14.29 -7.47 -11.69
N ARG A 103 13.11 -7.25 -11.09
CA ARG A 103 12.95 -6.31 -9.98
C ARG A 103 12.83 -7.05 -8.65
N PRO A 104 13.47 -6.55 -7.57
CA PRO A 104 13.09 -6.97 -6.23
C PRO A 104 11.62 -6.63 -5.98
N ILE A 105 10.87 -7.55 -5.36
CA ILE A 105 9.43 -7.42 -5.15
C ILE A 105 9.05 -7.60 -3.68
N VAL A 106 8.20 -6.70 -3.20
CA VAL A 106 7.58 -6.82 -1.87
C VAL A 106 6.36 -7.73 -1.97
N LEU A 107 6.33 -8.80 -1.19
CA LEU A 107 5.22 -9.74 -1.17
C LEU A 107 4.11 -9.21 -0.25
N LYS A 108 2.99 -8.77 -0.81
CA LYS A 108 1.79 -8.45 -0.04
C LYS A 108 0.84 -9.64 -0.10
N ARG A 109 0.78 -10.39 0.99
CA ARG A 109 0.18 -11.72 1.03
C ARG A 109 -1.21 -11.66 1.67
N TYR A 110 -2.19 -12.13 0.92
CA TYR A 110 -3.60 -12.25 1.28
C TYR A 110 -3.91 -13.72 1.55
N VAL A 111 -3.37 -14.24 2.65
CA VAL A 111 -3.48 -15.68 2.95
C VAL A 111 -4.94 -16.11 3.06
N ASP A 112 -5.80 -15.24 3.59
CA ASP A 112 -7.25 -15.44 3.76
C ASP A 112 -8.11 -14.73 2.70
N GLY A 113 -7.53 -14.41 1.55
CA GLY A 113 -8.21 -13.77 0.44
C GLY A 113 -8.28 -12.24 0.57
N ALA A 114 -8.84 -11.61 -0.45
CA ALA A 114 -8.86 -10.16 -0.66
C ALA A 114 -9.61 -9.37 0.42
N ALA A 115 -10.57 -10.00 1.11
CA ALA A 115 -11.32 -9.39 2.21
C ALA A 115 -10.60 -9.48 3.56
N GLY A 116 -9.57 -10.32 3.68
CA GLY A 116 -8.76 -10.47 4.88
C GLY A 116 -7.63 -9.45 4.97
N GLU A 117 -7.05 -9.30 6.16
CA GLU A 117 -5.91 -8.42 6.39
C GLU A 117 -4.67 -8.96 5.66
N PRO A 118 -4.02 -8.18 4.78
CA PRO A 118 -2.77 -8.59 4.16
C PRO A 118 -1.62 -8.46 5.16
N PHE A 119 -0.55 -9.22 4.94
CA PHE A 119 0.74 -8.89 5.55
C PHE A 119 1.82 -8.67 4.49
N PHE A 120 2.75 -7.77 4.82
CA PHE A 120 3.86 -7.42 3.95
C PHE A 120 5.09 -8.24 4.34
N GLN A 121 5.69 -8.90 3.36
CA GLN A 121 6.90 -9.70 3.50
C GLN A 121 7.93 -9.23 2.49
N LYS A 122 8.95 -8.52 2.98
CA LYS A 122 10.10 -8.10 2.18
C LYS A 122 11.16 -9.18 2.09
N ARG A 123 11.50 -9.79 3.23
CA ARG A 123 12.48 -10.87 3.29
C ARG A 123 11.92 -12.14 2.63
N ALA A 124 12.64 -12.65 1.65
CA ALA A 124 12.38 -13.92 1.01
C ALA A 124 12.23 -15.04 2.07
N PRO A 125 11.27 -15.97 1.91
CA PRO A 125 11.20 -17.16 2.76
C PRO A 125 12.54 -17.93 2.74
N GLU A 126 12.96 -18.44 3.90
CA GLU A 126 14.16 -19.29 4.00
C GLU A 126 14.00 -20.57 3.17
N GLN A 127 12.83 -21.19 3.28
CA GLN A 127 12.43 -22.33 2.46
C GLN A 127 11.79 -21.81 1.17
N ARG A 128 12.53 -21.91 0.08
CA ARG A 128 12.07 -21.55 -1.27
C ARG A 128 12.73 -22.47 -2.30
N PRO A 129 12.13 -22.65 -3.48
CA PRO A 129 12.78 -23.38 -4.56
C PRO A 129 14.12 -22.71 -4.96
N GLU A 130 15.09 -23.52 -5.36
CA GLU A 130 16.44 -23.07 -5.75
C GLU A 130 16.38 -22.09 -6.93
N TRP A 131 15.46 -22.33 -7.86
CA TRP A 131 15.25 -21.50 -9.05
C TRP A 131 14.60 -20.15 -8.77
N VAL A 132 14.27 -19.81 -7.52
CA VAL A 132 13.79 -18.47 -7.14
C VAL A 132 14.99 -17.57 -6.83
N GLU A 133 15.15 -16.46 -7.53
CA GLU A 133 16.27 -15.54 -7.30
C GLU A 133 16.00 -14.61 -6.11
N THR A 134 17.08 -14.15 -5.45
CA THR A 134 16.99 -13.10 -4.43
C THR A 134 18.12 -12.10 -4.57
N VAL A 135 17.85 -10.85 -4.24
CA VAL A 135 18.84 -9.77 -4.18
C VAL A 135 18.77 -9.07 -2.82
N GLU A 136 19.92 -8.65 -2.27
CA GLU A 136 19.95 -7.88 -1.03
C GLU A 136 19.72 -6.39 -1.29
N LEU A 137 18.63 -5.84 -0.74
CA LEU A 137 18.27 -4.43 -0.84
C LEU A 137 18.50 -3.71 0.49
N ALA A 138 19.11 -2.53 0.44
CA ALA A 138 19.26 -1.63 1.58
C ALA A 138 18.12 -0.60 1.64
N PHE A 139 17.47 -0.49 2.79
CA PHE A 139 16.37 0.45 3.04
C PHE A 139 16.89 1.82 3.51
N PRO A 140 16.06 2.89 3.44
CA PRO A 140 16.42 4.21 3.98
C PRO A 140 16.85 4.21 5.46
N SER A 141 16.37 3.23 6.23
CA SER A 141 16.75 3.04 7.63
C SER A 141 18.18 2.51 7.84
N GLY A 142 18.87 2.08 6.78
CA GLY A 142 20.17 1.39 6.84
C GLY A 142 20.07 -0.13 7.04
N ARG A 143 18.86 -0.66 7.31
CA ARG A 143 18.61 -2.11 7.37
C ARG A 143 18.63 -2.72 5.97
N THR A 144 18.94 -4.01 5.87
CA THR A 144 18.86 -4.77 4.62
C THR A 144 17.88 -5.95 4.70
N ALA A 145 17.37 -6.36 3.54
CA ALA A 145 16.68 -7.64 3.38
C ALA A 145 16.99 -8.25 2.01
N ARG A 146 17.09 -9.58 1.96
CA ARG A 146 17.08 -10.31 0.69
C ARG A 146 15.63 -10.42 0.21
N GLU A 147 15.30 -9.75 -0.87
CA GLU A 147 13.97 -9.79 -1.48
C GLU A 147 13.95 -10.74 -2.68
N ILE A 148 12.75 -11.23 -3.04
CA ILE A 148 12.56 -12.09 -4.22
C ILE A 148 12.77 -11.26 -5.48
N VAL A 149 13.41 -11.84 -6.50
CA VAL A 149 13.48 -11.29 -7.86
C VAL A 149 12.73 -12.22 -8.79
N VAL A 150 11.71 -11.69 -9.48
CA VAL A 150 10.92 -12.44 -10.46
C VAL A 150 11.54 -12.24 -11.85
N ARG A 151 11.63 -13.29 -12.66
CA ARG A 151 12.26 -13.34 -13.98
C ARG A 151 11.36 -13.99 -15.02
N ASP A 152 10.57 -14.98 -14.61
CA ASP A 152 9.73 -15.78 -15.50
C ASP A 152 8.34 -16.07 -14.90
N ALA A 153 7.50 -16.70 -15.73
CA ALA A 153 6.12 -17.04 -15.36
C ALA A 153 6.04 -18.06 -14.20
N ALA A 154 7.03 -18.95 -14.06
CA ALA A 154 7.03 -19.93 -12.98
C ALA A 154 7.25 -19.25 -11.62
N GLN A 155 8.17 -18.29 -11.55
CA GLN A 155 8.40 -17.46 -10.36
C GLN A 155 7.21 -16.54 -10.04
N LEU A 156 6.55 -15.99 -11.07
CA LEU A 156 5.29 -15.26 -10.89
C LEU A 156 4.21 -16.16 -10.26
N LEU A 157 3.95 -17.34 -10.81
CA LEU A 157 2.96 -18.26 -10.25
C LEU A 157 3.33 -18.74 -8.86
N TRP A 158 4.62 -18.85 -8.55
CA TRP A 158 5.08 -19.20 -7.21
C TRP A 158 4.73 -18.12 -6.17
N ILE A 159 4.98 -16.84 -6.44
CA ILE A 159 4.59 -15.77 -5.50
C ILE A 159 3.06 -15.64 -5.37
N VAL A 160 2.31 -15.90 -6.45
CA VAL A 160 0.84 -16.00 -6.42
C VAL A 160 0.40 -17.15 -5.52
N ASN A 161 1.08 -18.31 -5.61
CA ASN A 161 0.82 -19.46 -4.75
C ASN A 161 1.09 -19.16 -3.26
N LEU A 162 2.01 -18.24 -2.94
CA LEU A 162 2.22 -17.75 -1.57
C LEU A 162 1.09 -16.84 -1.06
N GLY A 163 0.13 -16.47 -1.92
CA GLY A 163 -1.01 -15.61 -1.60
C GLY A 163 -0.83 -14.16 -2.05
N CYS A 164 0.12 -13.84 -2.93
CA CYS A 164 0.21 -12.50 -3.50
C CYS A 164 -0.91 -12.29 -4.51
N ILE A 165 -1.84 -11.39 -4.21
CA ILE A 165 -2.88 -10.96 -5.15
C ILE A 165 -2.33 -9.87 -6.05
N ASP A 166 -1.73 -8.83 -5.46
CA ASP A 166 -1.11 -7.73 -6.17
C ASP A 166 0.42 -7.88 -6.27
N LEU A 167 0.99 -7.26 -7.30
CA LEU A 167 2.41 -7.30 -7.64
C LEU A 167 3.03 -5.95 -7.34
N ASN A 168 4.02 -5.89 -6.43
CA ASN A 168 4.53 -4.64 -5.88
C ASN A 168 6.06 -4.52 -6.05
N PRO A 169 6.58 -4.32 -7.28
CA PRO A 169 8.01 -4.21 -7.54
C PRO A 169 8.60 -2.87 -7.08
N HIS A 170 9.86 -2.90 -6.65
CA HIS A 170 10.67 -1.67 -6.53
C HIS A 170 10.94 -1.08 -7.92
N PRO A 171 11.16 0.24 -8.06
CA PRO A 171 11.42 0.89 -9.36
C PRO A 171 12.88 0.71 -9.84
N VAL A 172 13.58 -0.31 -9.34
CA VAL A 172 14.97 -0.64 -9.65
C VAL A 172 15.06 -2.07 -10.18
N ARG A 173 16.21 -2.41 -10.78
CA ARG A 173 16.51 -3.76 -11.23
C ARG A 173 17.58 -4.39 -10.34
N ALA A 174 17.61 -5.71 -10.26
CA ALA A 174 18.47 -6.44 -9.34
C ALA A 174 19.98 -6.21 -9.57
N ASP A 175 20.37 -5.74 -10.76
CA ASP A 175 21.74 -5.39 -11.12
C ASP A 175 22.14 -3.95 -10.76
N ASP A 176 21.17 -3.08 -10.43
CA ASP A 176 21.41 -1.72 -9.95
C ASP A 176 20.25 -1.25 -9.06
N LEU A 177 20.49 -1.28 -7.74
CA LEU A 177 19.48 -1.00 -6.71
C LEU A 177 19.46 0.46 -6.27
N GLU A 178 20.33 1.31 -6.82
CA GLU A 178 20.46 2.71 -6.41
C GLU A 178 19.91 3.68 -7.46
N HIS A 179 19.83 3.26 -8.73
CA HIS A 179 19.29 4.08 -9.82
C HIS A 179 17.99 3.51 -10.36
N PRO A 180 16.83 4.11 -10.04
CA PRO A 180 15.56 3.72 -10.62
C PRO A 180 15.58 3.81 -12.14
N ASP A 181 14.88 2.88 -12.79
CA ASP A 181 14.59 2.94 -14.23
C ASP A 181 13.14 3.37 -14.50
N GLU A 182 12.38 3.75 -13.48
CA GLU A 182 11.01 4.26 -13.59
C GLU A 182 10.83 5.55 -12.79
N LEU A 183 10.32 6.57 -13.46
CA LEU A 183 9.54 7.63 -12.82
C LEU A 183 8.08 7.17 -12.76
N ARG A 184 7.44 7.28 -11.59
CA ARG A 184 6.06 6.84 -11.35
C ARG A 184 5.20 8.04 -10.96
N VAL A 185 4.17 8.34 -11.74
CA VAL A 185 3.18 9.36 -11.42
C VAL A 185 1.94 8.65 -10.88
N ASP A 186 1.65 8.85 -9.60
CA ASP A 186 0.51 8.24 -8.90
C ASP A 186 -0.58 9.30 -8.66
N LEU A 187 -1.75 9.09 -9.25
CA LEU A 187 -2.88 10.00 -9.21
C LEU A 187 -3.95 9.46 -8.25
N ASP A 188 -3.99 10.04 -7.05
CA ASP A 188 -4.83 9.61 -5.94
C ASP A 188 -6.01 10.57 -5.73
N PRO A 189 -7.26 10.20 -6.08
CA PRO A 189 -8.40 11.08 -5.84
C PRO A 189 -8.69 11.27 -4.35
N GLY A 190 -8.83 12.54 -3.96
CA GLY A 190 -9.35 12.94 -2.65
C GLY A 190 -10.82 12.53 -2.44
N PRO A 191 -11.34 12.69 -1.21
CA PRO A 191 -12.75 12.42 -0.93
C PRO A 191 -13.67 13.25 -1.84
N GLY A 192 -14.66 12.60 -2.45
CA GLY A 192 -15.66 13.26 -3.31
C GLY A 192 -15.22 13.55 -4.74
N VAL A 193 -13.96 13.27 -5.10
CA VAL A 193 -13.43 13.48 -6.45
C VAL A 193 -13.94 12.38 -7.38
N GLY A 194 -14.54 12.78 -8.51
CA GLY A 194 -15.08 11.86 -9.50
C GLY A 194 -14.00 11.26 -10.40
N TRP A 195 -14.33 10.13 -11.04
CA TRP A 195 -13.41 9.47 -11.98
C TRP A 195 -13.06 10.36 -13.19
N ASP A 196 -13.99 11.20 -13.64
CA ASP A 196 -13.77 12.17 -14.73
C ASP A 196 -12.62 13.13 -14.42
N ASP A 197 -12.48 13.56 -13.16
CA ASP A 197 -11.38 14.42 -12.73
C ASP A 197 -10.05 13.69 -12.81
N VAL A 198 -10.01 12.42 -12.37
CA VAL A 198 -8.81 11.57 -12.47
C VAL A 198 -8.38 11.42 -13.92
N ARG A 199 -9.32 11.18 -14.85
CA ARG A 199 -9.02 11.09 -16.29
C ARG A 199 -8.48 12.41 -16.84
N ARG A 200 -9.14 13.53 -16.51
CA ARG A 200 -8.71 14.88 -16.94
C ARG A 200 -7.31 15.22 -16.43
N VAL A 201 -7.02 14.99 -15.16
CA VAL A 201 -5.68 15.26 -14.60
C VAL A 201 -4.64 14.32 -15.21
N THR A 202 -4.99 13.06 -15.50
CA THR A 202 -4.10 12.12 -16.19
C THR A 202 -3.71 12.59 -17.59
N LEU A 203 -4.64 13.23 -18.32
CA LEU A 203 -4.34 13.85 -19.62
C LEU A 203 -3.43 15.07 -19.49
N VAL A 204 -3.57 15.88 -18.42
CA VAL A 204 -2.62 16.96 -18.13
C VAL A 204 -1.23 16.41 -17.82
N VAL A 205 -1.13 15.28 -17.11
CA VAL A 205 0.15 14.58 -16.90
C VAL A 205 0.80 14.20 -18.23
N ARG A 206 0.04 13.70 -19.21
CA ARG A 206 0.56 13.41 -20.56
C ARG A 206 1.19 14.65 -21.18
N ASP A 207 0.46 15.76 -21.20
CA ASP A 207 0.89 16.98 -21.88
C ASP A 207 2.18 17.53 -21.23
N VAL A 208 2.30 17.47 -19.90
CA VAL A 208 3.54 17.85 -19.19
C VAL A 208 4.70 16.91 -19.54
N LEU A 209 4.46 15.59 -19.59
CA LEU A 209 5.49 14.63 -19.96
C LEU A 209 5.99 14.85 -21.39
N ASP A 210 5.07 15.08 -22.34
CA ASP A 210 5.38 15.30 -23.76
C ASP A 210 6.25 16.56 -23.95
N GLU A 211 5.96 17.65 -23.25
CA GLU A 211 6.77 18.87 -23.28
C GLU A 211 8.21 18.68 -22.75
N HIS A 212 8.40 17.70 -21.87
CA HIS A 212 9.71 17.33 -21.34
C HIS A 212 10.36 16.17 -22.11
N GLY A 213 9.80 15.75 -23.24
CA GLY A 213 10.33 14.67 -24.08
C GLY A 213 10.29 13.31 -23.41
N LEU A 214 9.37 13.10 -22.46
CA LEU A 214 9.19 11.85 -21.72
C LEU A 214 7.95 11.13 -22.21
N ARG A 215 8.09 9.83 -22.51
CA ARG A 215 6.94 8.99 -22.88
C ARG A 215 6.31 8.36 -21.64
N GLY A 216 5.06 8.73 -21.36
CA GLY A 216 4.25 8.09 -20.33
C GLY A 216 3.47 6.87 -20.81
N TRP A 217 3.27 5.91 -19.91
CA TRP A 217 2.53 4.66 -20.11
C TRP A 217 1.42 4.58 -19.06
N PRO A 218 0.18 4.98 -19.40
CA PRO A 218 -0.90 5.07 -18.44
C PRO A 218 -1.47 3.70 -18.11
N LYS A 219 -1.94 3.56 -16.87
CA LYS A 219 -2.73 2.41 -16.41
C LYS A 219 -3.75 2.84 -15.38
N THR A 220 -4.90 2.17 -15.35
CA THR A 220 -5.74 2.25 -14.15
C THR A 220 -4.96 1.71 -12.96
N SER A 221 -5.21 2.20 -11.76
CA SER A 221 -4.63 1.57 -10.56
C SER A 221 -5.28 0.22 -10.24
N GLY A 222 -6.47 -0.06 -10.79
CA GLY A 222 -7.36 -1.13 -10.33
C GLY A 222 -8.00 -0.85 -8.97
N SER A 223 -7.86 0.37 -8.45
CA SER A 223 -8.54 0.86 -7.24
C SER A 223 -9.28 2.16 -7.58
N ARG A 224 -8.93 3.30 -6.97
CA ARG A 224 -9.61 4.58 -7.18
C ARG A 224 -8.90 5.52 -8.17
N GLY A 225 -7.58 5.36 -8.33
CA GLY A 225 -6.73 6.29 -9.07
C GLY A 225 -6.18 5.76 -10.39
N MET A 226 -5.26 6.51 -10.98
CA MET A 226 -4.46 6.13 -12.15
C MET A 226 -2.97 6.18 -11.84
N HIS A 227 -2.20 5.43 -12.61
CA HIS A 227 -0.74 5.53 -12.59
C HIS A 227 -0.24 5.82 -14.00
N VAL A 228 0.81 6.63 -14.12
CA VAL A 228 1.58 6.77 -15.37
C VAL A 228 3.02 6.40 -15.08
N ASN A 229 3.50 5.34 -15.72
CA ASN A 229 4.90 4.93 -15.63
C ASN A 229 5.69 5.61 -16.76
N VAL A 230 6.93 5.98 -16.49
CA VAL A 230 7.87 6.54 -17.48
C VAL A 230 9.18 5.79 -17.34
N ARG A 231 9.63 5.11 -18.40
CA ARG A 231 10.96 4.49 -18.43
C ARG A 231 12.01 5.60 -18.52
N ILE A 232 13.03 5.54 -17.67
CA ILE A 232 14.12 6.52 -17.62
C ILE A 232 15.48 5.81 -17.68
N ALA A 233 16.50 6.51 -18.14
CA ALA A 233 17.88 6.01 -18.05
C ALA A 233 18.29 5.79 -16.58
N ARG A 234 18.97 4.68 -16.29
CA ARG A 234 19.44 4.30 -14.95
C ARG A 234 20.69 5.05 -14.52
N ARG A 235 20.56 6.35 -14.27
CA ARG A 235 21.68 7.22 -13.83
C ARG A 235 21.30 8.24 -12.77
N TRP A 236 20.03 8.33 -12.42
CA TRP A 236 19.53 9.23 -11.40
C TRP A 236 19.26 8.48 -10.11
N SER A 237 19.57 9.09 -8.97
CA SER A 237 19.23 8.53 -7.66
C SER A 237 17.73 8.67 -7.36
N PHE A 238 17.23 7.92 -6.38
CA PHE A 238 15.86 8.08 -5.87
C PHE A 238 15.51 9.53 -5.52
N ASP A 239 16.46 10.28 -4.96
CA ASP A 239 16.25 11.70 -4.60
C ASP A 239 16.00 12.56 -5.84
N GLN A 240 16.77 12.34 -6.91
CA GLN A 240 16.59 13.06 -8.17
C GLN A 240 15.28 12.67 -8.86
N VAL A 241 14.94 11.37 -8.89
CA VAL A 241 13.67 10.89 -9.48
C VAL A 241 12.47 11.48 -8.72
N ARG A 242 12.52 11.51 -7.39
CA ARG A 242 11.47 12.14 -6.57
C ARG A 242 11.38 13.64 -6.79
N ARG A 243 12.50 14.36 -6.91
CA ARG A 243 12.50 15.80 -7.24
C ARG A 243 11.84 16.07 -8.60
N ALA A 244 12.16 15.27 -9.62
CA ALA A 244 11.50 15.34 -10.92
C ALA A 244 10.00 15.08 -10.81
N ALA A 245 9.59 14.08 -10.01
CA ALA A 245 8.17 13.79 -9.76
C ALA A 245 7.42 14.94 -9.07
N LEU A 246 8.06 15.59 -8.08
CA LEU A 246 7.49 16.75 -7.39
C LEU A 246 7.36 17.95 -8.34
N ALA A 247 8.37 18.18 -9.18
CA ALA A 247 8.36 19.26 -10.16
C ALA A 247 7.22 19.09 -11.18
N LEU A 248 7.06 17.86 -11.68
CA LEU A 248 5.92 17.47 -12.53
C LEU A 248 4.59 17.68 -11.80
N ALA A 249 4.47 17.21 -10.56
CA ALA A 249 3.23 17.34 -9.77
C ALA A 249 2.80 18.80 -9.60
N ARG A 250 3.75 19.70 -9.34
CA ARG A 250 3.51 21.14 -9.24
C ARG A 250 3.09 21.77 -10.57
N GLU A 251 3.69 21.33 -11.67
CA GLU A 251 3.33 21.83 -13.00
C GLU A 251 1.93 21.37 -13.40
N VAL A 252 1.54 20.14 -13.06
CA VAL A 252 0.18 19.65 -13.24
C VAL A 252 -0.81 20.44 -12.38
N GLU A 253 -0.51 20.67 -11.09
CA GLU A 253 -1.33 21.53 -10.22
C GLU A 253 -1.45 22.96 -10.78
N ARG A 254 -0.36 23.53 -11.33
CA ARG A 254 -0.39 24.87 -11.95
C ARG A 254 -1.34 24.95 -13.16
N ARG A 255 -1.42 23.88 -13.96
CA ARG A 255 -2.28 23.81 -15.15
C ARG A 255 -3.73 23.46 -14.84
N ALA A 256 -3.96 22.70 -13.78
CA ALA A 256 -5.28 22.26 -13.37
C ALA A 256 -5.51 22.54 -11.86
N PRO A 257 -5.46 23.82 -11.43
CA PRO A 257 -5.43 24.18 -10.01
C PRO A 257 -6.70 23.80 -9.26
N ASP A 258 -7.85 23.66 -9.94
CA ASP A 258 -9.10 23.24 -9.31
C ASP A 258 -9.26 21.72 -9.23
N LEU A 259 -8.46 20.96 -9.99
CA LEU A 259 -8.61 19.50 -10.15
C LEU A 259 -7.45 18.71 -9.56
N ALA A 260 -6.27 19.30 -9.40
CA ALA A 260 -5.05 18.62 -8.97
C ALA A 260 -4.40 19.30 -7.78
N SER A 261 -3.67 18.52 -6.98
CA SER A 261 -2.93 19.03 -5.82
C SER A 261 -1.58 18.33 -5.67
N SER A 262 -0.53 19.11 -5.42
CA SER A 262 0.80 18.62 -5.01
C SER A 262 1.04 18.75 -3.49
N LYS A 263 0.00 19.10 -2.71
CA LYS A 263 0.14 19.37 -1.27
C LYS A 263 0.34 18.07 -0.48
N TRP A 264 1.41 18.01 0.31
CA TRP A 264 1.71 16.82 1.12
C TRP A 264 0.64 16.52 2.15
N TRP A 265 0.09 17.54 2.81
CA TRP A 265 -0.81 17.36 3.94
C TRP A 265 -2.23 17.11 3.47
N LYS A 266 -2.86 16.03 3.93
CA LYS A 266 -4.25 15.69 3.58
C LYS A 266 -5.24 16.84 3.83
N GLU A 267 -4.98 17.67 4.85
CA GLU A 267 -5.81 18.84 5.19
C GLU A 267 -5.67 20.02 4.21
N GLU A 268 -4.63 20.02 3.37
CA GLU A 268 -4.36 21.03 2.34
C GLU A 268 -4.66 20.50 0.92
N ARG A 269 -4.96 19.21 0.79
CA ARG A 269 -5.25 18.58 -0.51
C ARG A 269 -6.68 18.88 -0.95
N HIS A 270 -6.82 19.08 -2.23
CA HIS A 270 -8.08 19.12 -2.97
C HIS A 270 -7.91 18.33 -4.26
N GLY A 271 -9.02 17.93 -4.90
CA GLY A 271 -8.97 17.22 -6.17
C GLY A 271 -8.12 15.94 -6.13
N VAL A 272 -7.43 15.68 -7.23
CA VAL A 272 -6.54 14.55 -7.44
C VAL A 272 -5.15 14.90 -6.90
N PHE A 273 -4.70 14.17 -5.89
CA PHE A 273 -3.35 14.30 -5.35
C PHE A 273 -2.34 13.56 -6.22
N LEU A 274 -1.27 14.23 -6.62
CA LEU A 274 -0.14 13.60 -7.30
C LEU A 274 0.90 13.17 -6.26
N ASP A 275 0.93 11.87 -5.92
CA ASP A 275 1.80 11.33 -4.86
C ASP A 275 3.25 11.13 -5.35
N TYR A 276 3.98 12.24 -5.43
CA TYR A 276 5.41 12.24 -5.79
C TYR A 276 6.27 11.40 -4.82
N ASN A 277 5.81 11.13 -3.59
CA ASN A 277 6.54 10.33 -2.61
C ASN A 277 6.53 8.83 -2.95
N GLN A 278 5.77 8.37 -3.94
CA GLN A 278 5.89 7.00 -4.48
C GLN A 278 7.24 6.74 -5.17
N ASN A 279 7.99 7.79 -5.51
CA ASN A 279 9.33 7.70 -6.08
C ASN A 279 10.44 7.66 -5.02
N ALA A 280 10.09 7.72 -3.73
CA ALA A 280 11.04 7.50 -2.67
C ALA A 280 11.45 6.01 -2.64
N LYS A 281 12.68 5.70 -2.25
CA LYS A 281 13.16 4.33 -2.00
C LYS A 281 12.20 3.56 -1.07
N ASP A 282 12.13 2.24 -1.21
CA ASP A 282 11.26 1.40 -0.37
C ASP A 282 9.75 1.71 -0.49
N ARG A 283 9.35 2.40 -1.57
CA ARG A 283 7.96 2.53 -2.00
C ARG A 283 7.71 1.68 -3.23
N THR A 284 6.60 0.96 -3.21
CA THR A 284 6.19 0.08 -4.30
C THR A 284 4.81 0.47 -4.76
N VAL A 285 4.59 0.36 -6.07
CA VAL A 285 3.31 0.66 -6.73
C VAL A 285 2.85 -0.60 -7.43
N ALA A 286 1.54 -0.86 -7.43
CA ALA A 286 0.97 -2.02 -8.09
C ALA A 286 1.37 -2.03 -9.59
N SER A 287 1.96 -3.13 -10.05
CA SER A 287 2.44 -3.28 -11.43
C SER A 287 1.31 -3.24 -12.47
N ALA A 288 1.67 -3.03 -13.73
CA ALA A 288 0.82 -3.36 -14.87
C ALA A 288 0.34 -4.82 -14.76
N TRP A 289 -0.91 -5.07 -15.17
CA TRP A 289 -1.58 -6.39 -15.13
C TRP A 289 -1.79 -6.99 -13.73
N SER A 290 -1.43 -6.26 -12.67
CA SER A 290 -1.65 -6.72 -11.30
C SER A 290 -3.16 -6.74 -10.98
N VAL A 291 -3.68 -7.90 -10.57
CA VAL A 291 -4.98 -7.96 -9.88
C VAL A 291 -4.86 -7.19 -8.58
N ARG A 292 -5.93 -6.52 -8.17
CA ARG A 292 -6.05 -5.80 -6.91
C ARG A 292 -7.03 -6.55 -6.01
N ALA A 293 -6.79 -6.48 -4.70
CA ALA A 293 -7.69 -7.03 -3.68
C ALA A 293 -8.95 -6.16 -3.51
N THR A 294 -9.66 -5.88 -4.61
CA THR A 294 -11.00 -5.27 -4.60
C THR A 294 -12.06 -6.35 -4.59
N HIS A 295 -13.29 -6.00 -4.19
CA HIS A 295 -14.41 -6.93 -4.12
C HIS A 295 -14.73 -7.66 -5.45
N ASP A 296 -14.40 -7.02 -6.57
CA ASP A 296 -14.64 -7.42 -7.95
C ASP A 296 -13.36 -7.85 -8.70
N ALA A 297 -12.23 -8.02 -7.99
CA ALA A 297 -10.96 -8.48 -8.54
C ALA A 297 -10.46 -7.64 -9.74
N ARG A 298 -10.48 -6.31 -9.61
CA ARG A 298 -10.02 -5.38 -10.66
C ARG A 298 -8.54 -5.54 -10.97
N VAL A 299 -8.16 -5.10 -12.16
CA VAL A 299 -6.79 -5.13 -12.66
C VAL A 299 -6.26 -3.70 -12.78
N SER A 300 -4.99 -3.52 -12.38
CA SER A 300 -4.17 -2.35 -12.75
C SER A 300 -3.84 -2.44 -14.24
N MET A 301 -4.77 -1.96 -15.07
CA MET A 301 -4.83 -2.24 -16.50
C MET A 301 -4.03 -1.22 -17.32
N PRO A 302 -3.00 -1.62 -18.07
CA PRO A 302 -2.35 -0.76 -19.07
C PRO A 302 -3.32 -0.33 -20.16
N LEU A 303 -3.21 0.94 -20.55
CA LEU A 303 -4.08 1.57 -21.53
C LEU A 303 -3.25 2.28 -22.58
N GLU A 304 -3.80 2.36 -23.79
CA GLU A 304 -3.35 3.36 -24.75
C GLU A 304 -3.87 4.75 -24.32
N TRP A 305 -3.18 5.82 -24.75
CA TRP A 305 -3.52 7.19 -24.32
C TRP A 305 -4.92 7.64 -24.75
N ASP A 306 -5.42 7.17 -25.89
CA ASP A 306 -6.75 7.46 -26.41
C ASP A 306 -7.87 6.83 -25.57
N GLU A 307 -7.59 5.72 -24.87
CA GLU A 307 -8.54 5.05 -23.99
C GLU A 307 -8.74 5.77 -22.65
N VAL A 308 -7.75 6.58 -22.22
CA VAL A 308 -7.76 7.23 -20.90
C VAL A 308 -9.01 8.07 -20.69
N ALA A 309 -9.46 8.81 -21.71
CA ALA A 309 -10.60 9.72 -21.62
C ALA A 309 -11.95 9.01 -21.40
N SER A 310 -12.07 7.73 -21.77
CA SER A 310 -13.33 6.99 -21.76
C SER A 310 -13.32 5.72 -20.90
N CYS A 311 -12.17 5.28 -20.38
CA CYS A 311 -12.06 4.05 -19.61
C CYS A 311 -12.85 4.09 -18.29
N SER A 312 -13.30 2.92 -17.82
CA SER A 312 -13.80 2.68 -16.46
C SER A 312 -12.98 1.56 -15.80
N PRO A 313 -12.46 1.73 -14.57
CA PRO A 313 -11.69 0.68 -13.88
C PRO A 313 -12.45 -0.63 -13.69
N GLU A 314 -13.78 -0.55 -13.56
CA GLU A 314 -14.73 -1.66 -13.44
C GLU A 314 -14.68 -2.61 -14.65
N ASP A 315 -14.33 -2.10 -15.83
CA ASP A 315 -14.30 -2.87 -17.07
C ASP A 315 -13.14 -3.88 -17.09
N PHE A 316 -12.16 -3.71 -16.20
CA PHE A 316 -10.91 -4.47 -16.17
C PHE A 316 -10.84 -5.31 -14.90
N THR A 317 -11.18 -6.59 -15.03
CA THR A 317 -11.18 -7.55 -13.93
C THR A 317 -10.34 -8.77 -14.28
N LEU A 318 -10.10 -9.63 -13.29
CA LEU A 318 -9.48 -10.94 -13.43
C LEU A 318 -10.05 -11.74 -14.62
N VAL A 319 -11.33 -11.56 -14.97
CA VAL A 319 -11.99 -12.30 -16.06
C VAL A 319 -11.97 -11.57 -17.39
N THR A 320 -12.10 -10.24 -17.42
CA THR A 320 -12.16 -9.49 -18.69
C THR A 320 -10.78 -9.22 -19.28
N ALA A 321 -9.77 -9.05 -18.44
CA ALA A 321 -8.41 -8.70 -18.85
C ALA A 321 -7.72 -9.72 -19.77
N PRO A 322 -7.81 -11.06 -19.56
CA PRO A 322 -7.16 -12.03 -20.45
C PRO A 322 -7.70 -12.03 -21.89
N ALA A 323 -9.01 -11.78 -22.08
CA ALA A 323 -9.58 -11.66 -23.42
C ALA A 323 -9.02 -10.43 -24.13
N ARG A 324 -9.01 -9.29 -23.44
CA ARG A 324 -8.41 -8.04 -23.93
C ARG A 324 -6.94 -8.21 -24.29
N PHE A 325 -6.14 -8.88 -23.45
CA PHE A 325 -4.72 -9.13 -23.73
C PHE A 325 -4.52 -9.92 -25.03
N ARG A 326 -5.31 -10.96 -25.27
CA ARG A 326 -5.24 -11.74 -26.52
C ARG A 326 -5.67 -10.94 -27.75
N GLU A 327 -6.66 -10.06 -27.60
CA GLU A 327 -7.23 -9.29 -28.71
C GLU A 327 -6.38 -8.06 -29.07
N ARG A 328 -5.81 -7.39 -28.07
CA ARG A 328 -5.14 -6.08 -28.24
C ARG A 328 -3.65 -6.09 -27.91
N GLY A 329 -3.15 -7.15 -27.26
CA GLY A 329 -1.79 -7.20 -26.74
C GLY A 329 -1.61 -6.35 -25.48
N ASP A 330 -0.36 -5.95 -25.24
CA ASP A 330 0.05 -5.12 -24.12
C ASP A 330 0.22 -3.67 -24.56
N ALA A 331 -0.62 -2.76 -24.07
CA ALA A 331 -0.48 -1.32 -24.33
C ALA A 331 0.84 -0.74 -23.79
N SER A 332 1.54 -1.48 -22.92
CA SER A 332 2.87 -1.11 -22.43
C SER A 332 4.03 -1.82 -23.12
N ALA A 333 3.79 -2.52 -24.24
CA ALA A 333 4.81 -3.35 -24.90
C ALA A 333 6.13 -2.63 -25.19
N GLY A 334 6.07 -1.36 -25.62
CA GLY A 334 7.25 -0.57 -26.00
C GLY A 334 7.91 0.22 -24.85
N ILE A 335 7.53 -0.01 -23.59
CA ILE A 335 8.04 0.78 -22.46
C ILE A 335 9.57 0.75 -22.32
N ASP A 336 10.19 -0.40 -22.54
CA ASP A 336 11.64 -0.56 -22.40
C ASP A 336 12.43 0.06 -23.56
N ASP A 337 11.79 0.31 -24.70
CA ASP A 337 12.41 0.95 -25.88
C ASP A 337 12.36 2.49 -25.81
N ALA A 338 11.65 3.04 -24.82
CA ALA A 338 11.35 4.47 -24.70
C ALA A 338 12.00 5.12 -23.46
N ALA A 339 13.23 4.74 -23.13
CA ALA A 339 13.96 5.32 -22.00
C ALA A 339 14.24 6.82 -22.21
N GLY A 340 13.59 7.66 -21.40
CA GLY A 340 13.72 9.11 -21.45
C GLY A 340 14.77 9.68 -20.50
N SER A 341 15.04 10.98 -20.64
CA SER A 341 15.92 11.73 -19.74
C SER A 341 15.15 12.61 -18.76
N LEU A 342 15.51 12.56 -17.47
CA LEU A 342 14.92 13.43 -16.44
C LEU A 342 15.48 14.86 -16.45
N ASP A 343 16.45 15.18 -17.31
CA ASP A 343 17.14 16.48 -17.30
C ASP A 343 16.16 17.67 -17.41
N GLY A 344 15.13 17.56 -18.24
CA GLY A 344 14.09 18.59 -18.39
C GLY A 344 13.25 18.82 -17.14
N LEU A 345 12.82 17.75 -16.47
CA LEU A 345 12.08 17.85 -15.20
C LEU A 345 12.97 18.32 -14.04
N LEU A 346 14.26 17.98 -14.05
CA LEU A 346 15.22 18.45 -13.06
C LEU A 346 15.55 19.93 -13.26
N GLU A 347 15.58 20.44 -14.50
CA GLU A 347 15.67 21.87 -14.79
C GLU A 347 14.41 22.62 -14.31
N LEU A 348 13.23 22.05 -14.55
CA LEU A 348 11.98 22.57 -14.00
C LEU A 348 12.04 22.62 -12.46
N SER A 349 12.55 21.57 -11.81
CA SER A 349 12.74 21.54 -10.36
C SER A 349 13.64 22.69 -9.88
N ARG A 350 14.78 22.92 -10.54
CA ARG A 350 15.69 24.04 -10.21
C ARG A 350 15.03 25.40 -10.37
N SER A 351 14.27 25.58 -11.45
CA SER A 351 13.52 26.82 -11.71
C SER A 351 12.44 27.07 -10.64
N GLN A 352 11.73 26.03 -10.21
CA GLN A 352 10.76 26.12 -9.12
C GLN A 352 11.41 26.45 -7.78
N GLU A 353 12.55 25.82 -7.48
CA GLU A 353 13.34 26.13 -6.27
C GLU A 353 13.81 27.59 -6.27
N ALA A 354 14.31 28.09 -7.40
CA ALA A 354 14.70 29.50 -7.56
C ALA A 354 13.51 30.47 -7.39
N ALA A 355 12.29 30.03 -7.72
CA ALA A 355 11.04 30.75 -7.47
C ALA A 355 10.50 30.61 -6.03
N GLY A 356 11.26 29.98 -5.12
CA GLY A 356 10.90 29.81 -3.71
C GLY A 356 10.09 28.56 -3.39
N LEU A 357 9.88 27.66 -4.36
CA LEU A 357 9.23 26.37 -4.15
C LEU A 357 10.29 25.30 -3.85
N GLY A 358 10.79 25.28 -2.61
CA GLY A 358 11.78 24.30 -2.13
C GLY A 358 11.31 22.85 -2.15
N ASP A 359 12.02 21.93 -1.47
CA ASP A 359 11.60 20.52 -1.41
C ASP A 359 10.25 20.36 -0.66
N ALA A 360 9.57 19.25 -0.86
CA ALA A 360 8.38 18.88 -0.11
C ALA A 360 8.71 17.86 1.00
N PRO A 361 7.87 17.72 2.04
CA PRO A 361 8.15 16.79 3.13
C PRO A 361 8.37 15.35 2.65
N TRP A 362 9.40 14.72 3.20
CA TRP A 362 9.69 13.31 3.01
C TRP A 362 8.93 12.44 4.01
N PRO A 363 8.76 11.14 3.74
CA PRO A 363 8.21 10.21 4.71
C PRO A 363 9.04 10.20 6.01
N PRO A 364 8.42 10.02 7.20
CA PRO A 364 9.09 10.25 8.50
C PRO A 364 10.37 9.45 8.76
N HIS A 365 10.53 8.28 8.14
CA HIS A 365 11.66 7.36 8.34
C HIS A 365 12.89 7.70 7.48
N TYR A 366 12.81 8.71 6.61
CA TYR A 366 13.95 9.21 5.84
C TYR A 366 14.85 10.12 6.67
N ARG A 367 16.13 10.25 6.30
CA ARG A 367 16.95 11.35 6.81
C ARG A 367 16.35 12.69 6.36
N LYS A 368 16.45 13.72 7.20
CA LYS A 368 15.94 15.04 6.86
C LYS A 368 16.82 15.65 5.76
N GLN A 369 16.21 16.11 4.67
CA GLN A 369 16.94 16.75 3.58
C GLN A 369 17.21 18.23 3.88
N GLN A 370 18.20 18.79 3.20
CA GLN A 370 18.44 20.23 3.21
C GLN A 370 17.22 20.96 2.62
N ASP A 371 16.79 22.03 3.29
CA ASP A 371 15.61 22.84 2.93
C ASP A 371 14.27 22.08 2.90
N GLU A 372 14.21 20.91 3.54
CA GLU A 372 12.96 20.17 3.74
C GLU A 372 12.04 20.89 4.75
N PRO A 373 10.80 21.25 4.37
CA PRO A 373 9.83 21.83 5.29
C PRO A 373 9.47 20.84 6.41
N PRO A 374 8.91 21.30 7.54
CA PRO A 374 8.66 20.40 8.66
C PRO A 374 7.68 19.27 8.30
N ARG A 375 8.04 18.04 8.68
CA ARG A 375 7.21 16.82 8.50
C ARG A 375 6.04 16.71 9.47
N VAL A 376 5.61 17.79 10.09
CA VAL A 376 4.45 17.83 10.98
C VAL A 376 3.34 18.62 10.30
N ALA A 377 2.09 18.15 10.40
CA ALA A 377 0.96 18.81 9.76
C ALA A 377 0.81 20.27 10.23
N PRO A 378 0.42 21.21 9.36
CA PRO A 378 0.24 22.62 9.70
C PRO A 378 -0.67 22.82 10.92
N SER A 379 -1.79 22.09 11.01
CA SER A 379 -2.67 22.10 12.17
C SER A 379 -1.94 21.76 13.47
N ARG A 380 -1.10 20.73 13.45
CA ARG A 380 -0.27 20.31 14.60
C ARG A 380 0.87 21.28 14.89
N GLN A 381 1.45 21.91 13.87
CA GLN A 381 2.45 22.98 14.05
C GLN A 381 1.84 24.19 14.75
N LYS A 382 0.63 24.62 14.33
CA LYS A 382 -0.10 25.70 14.99
C LYS A 382 -0.35 25.37 16.46
N ILE A 383 -0.86 24.17 16.77
CA ILE A 383 -1.06 23.70 18.15
C ILE A 383 0.26 23.71 18.95
N ALA A 384 1.35 23.23 18.35
CA ALA A 384 2.66 23.21 19.00
C ALA A 384 3.17 24.62 19.29
N ARG A 385 3.10 25.55 18.32
CA ARG A 385 3.48 26.96 18.49
C ARG A 385 2.65 27.63 19.58
N THR A 386 1.33 27.46 19.56
CA THR A 386 0.45 28.02 20.60
C THR A 386 0.75 27.42 21.99
N ALA A 387 1.16 26.15 22.07
CA ALA A 387 1.59 25.51 23.32
C ALA A 387 2.96 26.00 23.81
N THR A 388 3.88 26.36 22.90
CA THR A 388 5.19 26.95 23.22
C THR A 388 5.03 28.40 23.67
N GLU A 389 4.18 29.18 23.00
CA GLU A 389 3.87 30.58 23.34
C GLU A 389 3.13 30.70 24.69
N ARG A 390 2.38 29.68 25.10
CA ARG A 390 1.67 29.63 26.39
C ARG A 390 2.43 28.94 27.53
N GLY A 391 3.72 28.68 27.36
CA GLY A 391 4.57 28.16 28.43
C GLY A 391 4.23 26.73 28.86
N GLY A 392 4.48 25.75 27.99
CA GLY A 392 4.42 24.33 28.33
C GLY A 392 3.01 23.80 28.53
N ARG A 393 2.81 22.52 28.20
CA ARG A 393 1.50 21.87 28.21
C ARG A 393 1.01 21.61 29.64
N ARG A 394 0.42 22.62 30.31
CA ARG A 394 -0.49 22.36 31.44
C ARG A 394 -1.81 21.86 30.85
N SER A 395 -2.14 20.61 31.15
CA SER A 395 -3.49 20.08 30.93
C SER A 395 -4.51 21.04 31.57
N THR A 396 -5.56 21.42 30.85
CA THR A 396 -6.69 22.17 31.44
C THR A 396 -7.53 21.30 32.39
N GLN A 397 -7.30 19.99 32.38
CA GLN A 397 -7.90 19.03 33.30
C GLN A 397 -7.05 18.90 34.58
N PRO A 398 -7.68 18.77 35.77
CA PRO A 398 -6.98 18.63 37.07
C PRO A 398 -6.34 17.23 37.20
N LEU A 399 -5.25 17.02 36.48
CA LEU A 399 -4.59 15.73 36.34
C LEU A 399 -3.39 15.61 37.29
N ILE A 400 -3.34 14.50 38.03
CA ILE A 400 -2.20 14.16 38.90
C ILE A 400 -1.59 12.82 38.49
N THR A 401 -0.28 12.64 38.67
CA THR A 401 0.41 11.36 38.49
C THR A 401 0.49 10.64 39.83
N VAL A 402 0.01 9.39 39.90
CA VAL A 402 -0.04 8.64 41.18
C VAL A 402 0.91 7.45 41.22
N ALA A 403 1.28 6.89 40.07
CA ALA A 403 2.20 5.76 40.00
C ALA A 403 2.99 5.75 38.68
N LYS A 404 4.26 5.36 38.77
CA LYS A 404 5.15 5.03 37.65
C LYS A 404 5.86 3.71 37.97
N ALA A 405 5.73 2.70 37.13
CA ALA A 405 6.38 1.42 37.35
C ALA A 405 6.90 0.80 36.06
N ALA A 406 7.95 -0.02 36.17
CA ALA A 406 8.46 -0.81 35.05
C ALA A 406 7.39 -1.78 34.49
N HIS A 407 6.56 -2.36 35.38
CA HIS A 407 5.51 -3.31 35.00
C HIS A 407 4.12 -2.80 35.40
N LYS A 408 3.13 -3.07 34.54
CA LYS A 408 1.74 -2.63 34.73
C LYS A 408 1.12 -3.08 36.08
N PRO A 409 1.33 -4.31 36.57
CA PRO A 409 0.79 -4.74 37.87
C PRO A 409 1.26 -3.86 39.04
N ASP A 410 2.52 -3.45 39.04
CA ASP A 410 3.09 -2.62 40.12
C ASP A 410 2.53 -1.20 40.10
N ALA A 411 2.29 -0.66 38.90
CA ALA A 411 1.62 0.63 38.75
C ALA A 411 0.17 0.56 39.26
N LEU A 412 -0.56 -0.51 38.95
CA LEU A 412 -1.93 -0.74 39.44
C LEU A 412 -1.97 -0.91 40.97
N ALA A 413 -1.00 -1.60 41.56
CA ALA A 413 -0.85 -1.65 43.02
C ALA A 413 -0.60 -0.25 43.61
N GLY A 414 0.13 0.62 42.91
CA GLY A 414 0.29 2.03 43.27
C GLY A 414 -1.03 2.82 43.27
N LEU A 415 -1.87 2.60 42.26
CA LEU A 415 -3.23 3.17 42.21
C LEU A 415 -4.08 2.74 43.42
N GLU A 416 -4.06 1.47 43.80
CA GLU A 416 -4.84 0.99 44.95
C GLU A 416 -4.32 1.56 46.29
N ARG A 417 -3.01 1.78 46.43
CA ARG A 417 -2.44 2.51 47.58
C ARG A 417 -2.92 3.96 47.61
N TRP A 418 -2.95 4.63 46.46
CA TRP A 418 -3.47 5.99 46.36
C TRP A 418 -4.97 6.06 46.74
N LYS A 419 -5.79 5.11 46.26
CA LYS A 419 -7.22 5.05 46.61
C LYS A 419 -7.46 4.83 48.10
N THR A 420 -6.65 3.99 48.74
CA THR A 420 -6.69 3.76 50.19
C THR A 420 -6.35 5.04 50.97
N ARG A 421 -5.43 5.86 50.45
CA ARG A 421 -5.01 7.13 51.08
C ARG A 421 -6.04 8.25 50.91
N TYR A 422 -6.78 8.26 49.80
CA TYR A 422 -7.78 9.28 49.49
C TYR A 422 -9.15 8.66 49.17
N PRO A 423 -9.81 8.02 50.15
CA PRO A 423 -11.05 7.30 49.93
C PRO A 423 -12.18 8.21 49.39
N ASP A 424 -12.25 9.46 49.84
CA ASP A 424 -13.27 10.43 49.39
C ASP A 424 -13.10 10.85 47.94
N ALA A 425 -11.86 11.03 47.49
CA ALA A 425 -11.56 11.35 46.09
C ALA A 425 -11.76 10.11 45.22
N ALA A 426 -11.30 8.94 45.68
CA ALA A 426 -11.43 7.66 44.99
C ALA A 426 -12.90 7.27 44.76
N GLY A 427 -13.77 7.49 45.74
CA GLY A 427 -15.21 7.21 45.64
C GLY A 427 -15.95 8.09 44.62
N ARG A 428 -15.30 9.14 44.10
CA ARG A 428 -15.86 10.06 43.09
C ARG A 428 -15.28 9.84 41.70
N LEU A 429 -14.28 8.96 41.54
CA LEU A 429 -13.69 8.66 40.24
C LEU A 429 -14.60 7.77 39.40
N GLN A 430 -14.64 8.04 38.11
CA GLN A 430 -15.17 7.12 37.10
C GLN A 430 -14.03 6.32 36.48
N GLU A 431 -14.35 5.23 35.77
CA GLU A 431 -13.34 4.41 35.09
C GLU A 431 -12.46 5.25 34.13
N ASP A 432 -13.09 6.18 33.39
CA ASP A 432 -12.43 7.08 32.45
C ASP A 432 -11.56 8.18 33.11
N ASP A 433 -11.59 8.31 34.43
CA ASP A 433 -10.70 9.21 35.17
C ASP A 433 -9.34 8.57 35.46
N VAL A 434 -9.23 7.25 35.36
CA VAL A 434 -8.00 6.50 35.58
C VAL A 434 -7.30 6.26 34.24
N LEU A 435 -6.28 7.06 33.97
CA LEU A 435 -5.49 6.97 32.74
C LEU A 435 -4.28 6.06 32.95
N ILE A 436 -4.29 4.90 32.29
CA ILE A 436 -3.17 3.95 32.28
C ILE A 436 -2.37 4.14 30.99
N ASP A 437 -1.26 4.87 31.07
CA ASP A 437 -0.40 5.14 29.91
C ASP A 437 0.73 4.08 29.80
N SER A 438 0.91 3.51 28.62
CA SER A 438 2.16 2.81 28.26
C SER A 438 3.15 3.81 27.67
N MET A 439 4.30 3.95 28.33
CA MET A 439 5.32 4.94 28.02
C MET A 439 6.58 4.25 27.51
N ARG A 440 7.29 4.88 26.56
CA ARG A 440 8.56 4.37 26.04
C ARG A 440 9.71 4.81 26.98
N GLY A 441 10.46 3.84 27.50
CA GLY A 441 11.73 4.05 28.18
C GLY A 441 12.91 3.85 27.23
N ARG A 442 14.13 3.80 27.79
CA ARG A 442 15.39 3.68 27.04
C ARG A 442 15.49 2.40 26.19
N SER A 443 15.04 1.28 26.74
CA SER A 443 15.09 -0.04 26.10
C SER A 443 13.81 -0.86 26.26
N THR A 444 12.92 -0.48 27.19
CA THR A 444 11.66 -1.15 27.50
C THR A 444 10.51 -0.16 27.65
N THR A 445 9.27 -0.64 27.60
CA THR A 445 8.09 0.17 27.98
C THR A 445 7.88 0.15 29.49
N TRP A 446 7.39 1.24 30.05
CA TRP A 446 6.99 1.36 31.45
C TRP A 446 5.56 1.91 31.54
N THR A 447 4.92 1.77 32.70
CA THR A 447 3.51 2.16 32.90
C THR A 447 3.43 3.37 33.83
N ARG A 448 2.64 4.37 33.43
CA ARG A 448 2.28 5.52 34.26
C ARG A 448 0.78 5.54 34.51
N ILE A 449 0.36 5.75 35.75
CA ILE A 449 -1.05 5.99 36.08
C ILE A 449 -1.23 7.46 36.45
N ARG A 450 -2.19 8.10 35.78
CA ARG A 450 -2.64 9.46 36.08
C ARG A 450 -4.12 9.44 36.41
N ILE A 451 -4.54 10.33 37.30
CA ILE A 451 -5.94 10.47 37.73
C ILE A 451 -6.43 11.86 37.32
N ASN A 452 -7.56 11.89 36.62
CA ASN A 452 -8.27 13.14 36.34
C ASN A 452 -9.28 13.42 37.46
N LEU A 453 -9.03 14.45 38.25
CA LEU A 453 -9.89 14.83 39.38
C LEU A 453 -11.11 15.66 38.96
N ARG A 454 -11.60 15.51 37.72
CA ARG A 454 -12.69 16.33 37.16
C ARG A 454 -14.00 16.17 37.93
N HIS A 455 -14.24 15.00 38.51
CA HIS A 455 -15.42 14.68 39.33
C HIS A 455 -15.20 14.92 40.84
N VAL A 456 -14.00 15.38 41.23
CA VAL A 456 -13.70 15.78 42.61
C VAL A 456 -13.84 17.31 42.72
N PRO A 457 -14.69 17.82 43.65
CA PRO A 457 -14.80 19.24 43.99
C PRO A 457 -13.43 19.87 44.23
N GLU A 458 -13.24 21.10 43.75
CA GLU A 458 -11.92 21.74 43.68
C GLU A 458 -11.23 21.90 45.05
N ASP A 459 -12.02 22.19 46.09
CA ASP A 459 -11.60 22.28 47.49
C ASP A 459 -11.21 20.94 48.12
N ALA A 460 -11.67 19.83 47.53
CA ALA A 460 -11.43 18.46 48.01
C ALA A 460 -10.42 17.68 47.14
N ARG A 461 -9.76 18.32 46.17
CA ARG A 461 -8.79 17.66 45.29
C ARG A 461 -7.48 17.36 46.03
N PRO A 462 -7.01 16.11 46.06
CA PRO A 462 -5.65 15.80 46.51
C PRO A 462 -4.61 16.57 45.68
N ARG A 463 -3.56 17.07 46.32
CA ARG A 463 -2.41 17.66 45.63
C ARG A 463 -1.58 16.54 44.98
N GLU A 464 -0.85 16.87 43.92
CA GLU A 464 0.08 15.91 43.33
C GLU A 464 1.23 15.64 44.31
N GLU A 465 1.40 14.37 44.68
CA GLU A 465 2.50 13.87 45.50
C GLU A 465 3.52 13.13 44.62
N THR A 466 4.66 12.75 45.20
CA THR A 466 5.60 11.83 44.54
C THR A 466 4.86 10.53 44.20
N PRO A 467 4.90 10.06 42.93
CA PRO A 467 4.28 8.81 42.54
C PRO A 467 4.76 7.64 43.40
N ASP A 468 3.91 6.65 43.65
CA ASP A 468 4.30 5.46 44.41
C ASP A 468 3.80 4.21 43.66
N PRO A 469 4.70 3.44 42.99
CA PRO A 469 6.15 3.68 42.90
C PRO A 469 6.50 4.87 42.00
N ASP A 470 7.70 5.45 42.17
CA ASP A 470 8.27 6.50 41.29
C ASP A 470 9.42 5.93 40.45
N TYR A 471 9.10 4.99 39.56
CA TYR A 471 10.09 4.45 38.64
C TYR A 471 10.59 5.51 37.66
N ASP A 472 11.91 5.73 37.63
CA ASP A 472 12.60 6.51 36.62
C ASP A 472 13.26 5.59 35.57
N PRO A 473 12.77 5.57 34.32
CA PRO A 473 13.35 4.76 33.24
C PRO A 473 14.73 5.26 32.76
N TRP A 474 15.25 6.36 33.32
CA TRP A 474 16.51 6.99 32.92
C TRP A 474 17.59 7.00 34.01
N SER A 475 17.30 6.49 35.22
CA SER A 475 18.28 6.37 36.31
C SER A 475 19.01 5.00 36.24
N ASP A 476 20.30 4.96 35.94
CA ASP A 476 21.13 3.73 35.95
C ASP A 476 22.31 3.84 36.94
N ALA A 477 22.37 2.96 37.95
CA ALA A 477 23.62 2.59 38.66
C ALA A 477 23.54 1.20 39.32
N GLY A 478 23.88 0.14 38.59
CA GLY A 478 24.48 -1.06 39.19
C GLY A 478 25.94 -0.77 39.61
N PRO A 479 26.51 -1.48 40.60
CA PRO A 479 27.79 -1.07 41.21
C PRO A 479 28.93 -1.09 40.20
N ARG A 480 29.59 0.07 40.04
CA ARG A 480 30.85 0.19 39.31
C ARG A 480 31.92 -0.65 39.99
N ARG A 481 32.29 -1.79 39.39
CA ARG A 481 33.58 -2.43 39.66
C ARG A 481 34.67 -1.41 39.30
N ARG A 482 35.25 -0.76 40.31
CA ARG A 482 36.54 -0.08 40.16
C ARG A 482 37.56 -1.16 39.84
N ALA A 483 38.03 -1.19 38.59
CA ALA A 483 39.34 -1.74 38.30
C ALA A 483 40.37 -0.83 38.98
N ALA A 484 41.13 -1.37 39.91
CA ALA A 484 42.33 -0.71 40.42
C ALA A 484 43.45 -0.89 39.38
N PRO A 485 44.23 0.17 39.07
CA PRO A 485 45.44 0.03 38.28
C PRO A 485 46.71 0.09 39.16
N PRO A 486 47.85 -0.32 38.60
CA PRO A 486 48.25 -1.70 38.27
C PRO A 486 48.68 -2.53 39.50
#